data_AF-A0AAV4G083-F1
#
_entry.id   AF-A0AAV4G083-F1
#
_cell.length_a   1.000
_cell.length_b   1.000
_cell.length_c   1.000
_cell.angle_alpha   90.00
_cell.angle_beta   90.00
_cell.angle_gamma   90.00
#
_symmetry.space_group_name_H-M   'P 1'
#
loop_
_entity.id
_entity.type
_entity.pdbx_description
1 polymer ?
#
loop_
_entity_poly.entity_id
_entity_poly.type
_entity_poly.pdbx_seq_one_letter_code
_entity_poly.pdbx_strand_id
1 'polypeptide(L)'
;MRRITSIYWPDFINSTDLWERRQQQPMEVKIRKRKWRWIGQSLTKPGQCITRHSLVWNPQGRRGRGMPRMTRGRETEADMASAEKTWKELEKIAQDRMVSRTFVGGLCFAGS
;
A
#
# COMPACT_ATOMS: atom_id res chain seq x y z
N MET A 1 32.08 -12.84 17.91
CA MET A 1 32.39 -11.44 18.29
C MET A 1 33.56 -10.92 17.48
N ARG A 2 33.35 -9.89 16.64
CA ARG A 2 34.45 -9.18 15.95
C ARG A 2 34.68 -7.83 16.64
N ARG A 3 35.73 -7.76 17.46
CA ARG A 3 36.09 -6.60 18.26
C ARG A 3 37.34 -5.96 17.66
N ILE A 4 37.16 -5.21 16.56
CA ILE A 4 38.28 -4.56 15.84
C ILE A 4 38.52 -3.12 16.34
N THR A 5 37.58 -2.54 17.06
CA THR A 5 37.75 -1.33 17.89
C THR A 5 36.74 -1.42 19.03
N SER A 6 36.92 -0.66 20.12
CA SER A 6 36.13 -0.75 21.36
C SER A 6 34.66 -0.28 21.24
N ILE A 7 34.02 -0.50 20.10
CA ILE A 7 32.66 -0.09 19.77
C ILE A 7 31.80 -1.35 19.70
N TYR A 8 30.76 -1.39 20.53
CA TYR A 8 29.79 -2.49 20.56
C TYR A 8 28.92 -2.44 19.30
N TRP A 9 29.01 -3.49 18.48
CA TRP A 9 28.12 -3.70 17.34
C TRP A 9 27.09 -4.77 17.72
N PRO A 10 25.78 -4.46 17.71
CA PRO A 10 24.76 -5.49 17.85
C PRO A 10 24.86 -6.45 16.66
N ASP A 11 24.89 -7.76 16.92
CA ASP A 11 24.95 -8.79 15.89
C ASP A 11 23.66 -8.83 15.02
N PHE A 12 22.57 -8.22 15.50
CA PHE A 12 21.33 -8.01 14.75
C PHE A 12 20.60 -6.76 15.28
N ILE A 13 20.26 -5.81 14.40
CA ILE A 13 19.45 -4.64 14.77
C ILE A 13 18.03 -4.88 14.25
N ASN A 14 17.06 -4.92 15.16
CA ASN A 14 15.66 -5.03 14.77
C ASN A 14 15.22 -3.74 14.05
N SER A 15 14.53 -3.89 12.92
CA SER A 15 13.99 -2.77 12.16
C SER A 15 12.99 -1.95 12.96
N THR A 16 12.19 -2.57 13.85
CA THR A 16 11.21 -1.87 14.69
C THR A 16 11.89 -0.87 15.63
N ASP A 17 12.93 -1.31 16.35
CA ASP A 17 13.71 -0.49 17.28
C ASP A 17 14.39 0.69 16.58
N LEU A 18 14.86 0.50 15.34
CA LEU A 18 15.45 1.57 14.54
C LEU A 18 14.45 2.67 14.20
N TRP A 19 13.22 2.30 13.82
CA TRP A 19 12.19 3.26 13.47
C TRP A 19 11.68 4.03 14.67
N GLU A 20 11.50 3.36 15.82
CA GLU A 20 11.12 3.98 17.09
C GLU A 20 12.14 5.02 17.55
N ARG A 21 13.44 4.67 17.52
CA ARG A 21 14.53 5.60 17.90
C ARG A 21 14.63 6.81 16.98
N ARG A 22 14.36 6.63 15.69
CA ARG A 22 14.39 7.71 14.68
C ARG A 22 13.11 8.56 14.67
N GLN A 23 12.05 8.14 15.36
CA GLN A 23 10.70 8.71 15.25
C GLN A 23 10.20 8.79 13.79
N GLN A 24 10.63 7.84 12.94
CA GLN A 24 10.33 7.83 11.52
C GLN A 24 9.32 6.74 11.18
N GLN A 25 8.36 7.06 10.32
CA GLN A 25 7.41 6.07 9.81
C GLN A 25 8.08 5.09 8.83
N PRO A 26 7.75 3.79 8.91
CA PRO A 26 8.21 2.79 7.96
C PRO A 26 7.90 3.20 6.52
N MET A 27 8.82 2.89 5.61
CA MET A 27 8.67 3.23 4.19
C MET A 27 7.44 2.55 3.57
N GLU A 28 7.13 1.33 4.01
CA GLU A 28 5.95 0.56 3.56
C GLU A 28 4.63 1.30 3.85
N VAL A 29 4.49 1.86 5.05
CA VAL A 29 3.34 2.68 5.47
C VAL A 29 3.21 3.91 4.55
N LYS A 30 4.33 4.58 4.23
CA LYS A 30 4.33 5.73 3.31
C LYS A 30 3.94 5.34 1.88
N ILE A 31 4.46 4.22 1.37
CA ILE A 31 4.14 3.70 0.04
C ILE A 31 2.66 3.32 -0.02
N ARG A 32 2.15 2.59 0.97
CA ARG A 32 0.75 2.15 1.05
C ARG A 32 -0.20 3.36 1.12
N LYS A 33 0.12 4.36 1.94
CA LYS A 33 -0.65 5.61 2.03
C LYS A 33 -0.68 6.38 0.71
N ARG A 34 0.45 6.46 -0.02
CA ARG A 34 0.52 7.09 -1.34
C ARG A 34 -0.27 6.31 -2.39
N LYS A 35 -0.14 4.98 -2.42
CA LYS A 35 -0.91 4.07 -3.29
C LYS A 35 -2.40 4.31 -3.11
N TRP A 36 -2.88 4.28 -1.87
CA TRP A 36 -4.29 4.43 -1.55
C TRP A 36 -4.84 5.84 -1.78
N ARG A 37 -4.03 6.88 -1.56
CA ARG A 37 -4.39 8.25 -1.96
C ARG A 37 -4.60 8.35 -3.47
N TRP A 38 -3.75 7.70 -4.27
CA TRP A 38 -3.91 7.67 -5.73
C TRP A 38 -5.14 6.86 -6.16
N ILE A 39 -5.40 5.71 -5.54
CA ILE A 39 -6.60 4.89 -5.84
C ILE A 39 -7.88 5.68 -5.54
N GLY A 40 -7.98 6.29 -4.35
CA GLY A 40 -9.15 7.11 -3.99
C GLY A 40 -9.36 8.27 -4.98
N GLN A 41 -8.28 8.95 -5.38
CA GLN A 41 -8.37 10.03 -6.35
C GLN A 41 -8.86 9.55 -7.73
N SER A 42 -8.40 8.38 -8.18
CA SER A 42 -8.81 7.75 -9.44
C SER A 42 -10.27 7.26 -9.39
N LEU A 43 -10.73 6.74 -8.24
CA LEU A 43 -12.13 6.32 -8.05
C LEU A 43 -13.11 7.49 -7.99
N THR A 44 -12.66 8.66 -7.53
CA THR A 44 -13.46 9.90 -7.53
C THR A 44 -13.70 10.44 -8.95
N LYS A 45 -12.91 10.01 -9.94
CA LYS A 45 -13.09 10.44 -11.33
C LYS A 45 -14.34 9.78 -11.96
N PRO A 46 -14.98 10.44 -12.94
CA PRO A 46 -16.14 9.87 -13.62
C PRO A 46 -15.80 8.55 -14.34
N GLY A 47 -16.80 7.69 -14.55
CA GLY A 47 -16.65 6.33 -15.09
C GLY A 47 -15.91 6.24 -16.43
N GLN A 48 -16.05 7.26 -17.27
CA GLN A 48 -15.39 7.38 -18.57
C GLN A 48 -13.90 7.78 -18.50
N CYS A 49 -13.36 8.09 -17.32
CA CYS A 49 -11.93 8.40 -17.20
C CYS A 49 -11.06 7.16 -17.38
N ILE A 50 -10.04 7.28 -18.24
CA ILE A 50 -9.04 6.24 -18.53
C ILE A 50 -8.33 5.79 -17.24
N THR A 51 -8.07 6.71 -16.30
CA THR A 51 -7.47 6.42 -14.99
C THR A 51 -8.34 5.54 -14.09
N ARG A 52 -9.66 5.60 -14.23
CA ARG A 52 -10.58 4.74 -13.49
C ARG A 52 -10.69 3.36 -14.15
N HIS A 53 -10.75 3.33 -15.48
CA HIS A 53 -10.70 2.07 -16.24
C HIS A 53 -9.39 1.31 -16.01
N SER A 54 -8.26 2.00 -15.93
CA SER A 54 -6.95 1.36 -15.74
C SER A 54 -6.76 0.69 -14.37
N LEU A 55 -7.57 1.04 -13.36
CA LEU A 55 -7.57 0.36 -12.06
C LEU A 55 -8.16 -1.06 -12.13
N VAL A 56 -9.22 -1.23 -12.94
CA VAL A 56 -9.97 -2.49 -13.08
C VAL A 56 -9.47 -3.30 -14.28
N TRP A 57 -8.67 -2.68 -15.16
CA TRP A 57 -8.15 -3.32 -16.36
C TRP A 57 -7.22 -4.49 -16.04
N ASN A 58 -7.69 -5.70 -16.36
CA ASN A 58 -6.87 -6.91 -16.37
C ASN A 58 -6.37 -7.15 -17.80
N PRO A 59 -5.09 -6.92 -18.12
CA PRO A 59 -4.60 -7.12 -19.48
C PRO A 59 -4.68 -8.61 -19.86
N GLN A 60 -5.51 -8.91 -20.87
CA GLN A 60 -5.66 -10.24 -21.44
C GLN A 60 -4.36 -10.62 -22.19
N GLY A 61 -3.67 -11.68 -21.78
CA GLY A 61 -2.49 -12.18 -22.50
C GLY A 61 -1.46 -12.90 -21.63
N ARG A 62 -0.53 -13.61 -22.28
CA ARG A 62 0.60 -14.26 -21.62
C ARG A 62 1.63 -13.20 -21.23
N ARG A 63 1.95 -13.13 -19.94
CA ARG A 63 2.96 -12.19 -19.42
C ARG A 63 4.37 -12.62 -19.84
N GLY A 64 5.22 -11.66 -20.18
CA GLY A 64 6.64 -11.91 -20.43
C GLY A 64 7.35 -12.46 -19.20
N ARG A 65 8.40 -13.27 -19.42
CA ARG A 65 9.29 -13.71 -18.33
C ARG A 65 9.95 -12.48 -17.68
N GLY A 66 9.98 -12.44 -16.34
CA GLY A 66 10.57 -11.34 -15.56
C GLY A 66 9.57 -10.28 -15.07
N MET A 67 8.29 -10.38 -15.42
CA MET A 67 7.29 -9.42 -14.93
C MET A 67 6.84 -9.74 -13.50
N PRO A 68 6.64 -8.74 -12.62
CA PRO A 68 6.16 -8.97 -11.25
C PRO A 68 4.89 -9.83 -11.22
N ARG A 69 4.89 -10.83 -10.31
CA ARG A 69 3.78 -11.79 -10.16
C ARG A 69 2.46 -11.07 -9.85
N MET A 70 2.53 -10.01 -9.06
CA MET A 70 1.40 -9.15 -8.71
C MET A 70 1.32 -7.91 -9.62
N THR A 71 0.11 -7.55 -10.03
CA THR A 71 -0.18 -6.32 -10.77
C THR A 71 -0.84 -5.34 -9.82
N ARG A 72 -0.65 -4.04 -10.04
CA ARG A 72 -1.22 -2.96 -9.21
C ARG A 72 -2.73 -3.14 -8.94
N GLY A 73 -3.50 -3.64 -9.91
CA GLY A 73 -4.92 -4.01 -9.74
C GLY A 73 -5.12 -5.16 -8.75
N ARG A 74 -4.42 -6.29 -8.92
CA ARG A 74 -4.51 -7.47 -8.04
C ARG A 74 -4.05 -7.20 -6.61
N GLU A 75 -3.00 -6.40 -6.44
CA GLU A 75 -2.55 -5.98 -5.10
C GLU A 75 -3.61 -5.11 -4.43
N THR A 76 -4.31 -4.28 -5.19
CA THR A 76 -5.40 -3.45 -4.68
C THR A 76 -6.60 -4.32 -4.31
N GLU A 77 -6.95 -5.30 -5.14
CA GLU A 77 -8.00 -6.29 -4.84
C GLU A 77 -7.67 -7.12 -3.60
N ALA A 78 -6.41 -7.54 -3.42
CA ALA A 78 -5.98 -8.25 -2.22
C ALA A 78 -6.07 -7.37 -0.96
N ASP A 79 -5.60 -6.11 -1.04
CA ASP A 79 -5.74 -5.16 0.05
C ASP A 79 -7.23 -4.88 0.37
N MET A 80 -8.09 -4.79 -0.65
CA MET A 80 -9.54 -4.64 -0.46
C MET A 80 -10.19 -5.88 0.15
N ALA A 81 -9.79 -7.06 -0.30
CA ALA A 81 -10.27 -8.33 0.22
C ALA A 81 -9.91 -8.49 1.70
N SER A 82 -8.71 -8.05 2.12
CA SER A 82 -8.33 -8.01 3.53
C SER A 82 -9.18 -7.06 4.38
N ALA A 83 -9.85 -6.09 3.76
CA ALA A 83 -10.77 -5.16 4.40
C ALA A 83 -12.25 -5.52 4.19
N GLU A 84 -12.53 -6.67 3.56
CA GLU A 84 -13.88 -7.16 3.25
C GLU A 84 -14.73 -6.12 2.49
N LYS A 85 -14.10 -5.35 1.58
CA LYS A 85 -14.78 -4.31 0.80
C LYS A 85 -14.94 -4.67 -0.67
N THR A 86 -16.12 -4.37 -1.20
CA THR A 86 -16.39 -4.44 -2.65
C THR A 86 -15.98 -3.14 -3.34
N TRP A 87 -15.69 -3.19 -4.65
CA TRP A 87 -15.42 -2.00 -5.48
C TRP A 87 -16.48 -0.88 -5.36
N LYS A 88 -17.77 -1.25 -5.28
CA LYS A 88 -18.88 -0.28 -5.10
C LYS A 88 -18.82 0.44 -3.76
N GLU A 89 -18.45 -0.26 -2.69
CA GLU A 89 -18.31 0.34 -1.36
C GLU A 89 -17.07 1.21 -1.29
N LEU A 90 -15.98 0.77 -1.94
CA LEU A 90 -14.77 1.56 -2.05
C LEU A 90 -14.99 2.87 -2.81
N GLU A 91 -15.84 2.86 -3.84
CA GLU A 91 -16.24 4.09 -4.54
C GLU A 91 -16.97 5.06 -3.60
N LYS A 92 -17.91 4.58 -2.78
CA LYS A 92 -18.60 5.40 -1.77
C LYS A 92 -17.61 5.96 -0.73
N ILE A 93 -16.68 5.13 -0.26
CA ILE A 93 -15.62 5.53 0.68
C ILE A 93 -14.69 6.58 0.04
N ALA A 94 -14.40 6.45 -1.26
CA ALA A 94 -13.53 7.40 -1.97
C ALA A 94 -14.18 8.77 -2.18
N GLN A 95 -15.51 8.82 -2.32
CA GLN A 95 -16.27 10.07 -2.45
C GLN A 95 -16.26 10.89 -1.15
N ASP A 96 -16.34 10.23 0.01
CA ASP A 96 -16.20 10.89 1.30
C ASP A 96 -14.73 11.00 1.73
N ARG A 97 -14.22 12.22 1.77
CA ARG A 97 -12.81 12.49 2.11
C ARG A 97 -12.43 12.07 3.54
N MET A 98 -13.34 12.18 4.50
CA MET A 98 -13.08 11.82 5.90
C MET A 98 -13.09 10.30 6.06
N VAL A 99 -14.08 9.63 5.49
CA VAL A 99 -14.17 8.16 5.51
C VAL A 99 -12.99 7.54 4.75
N SER A 100 -12.60 8.12 3.61
CA SER A 100 -11.40 7.71 2.86
C SER A 100 -10.14 7.81 3.73
N ARG A 101 -9.94 8.93 4.44
CA ARG A 101 -8.76 9.11 5.29
C ARG A 101 -8.71 8.08 6.42
N THR A 102 -9.83 7.77 7.04
CA THR A 102 -9.93 6.76 8.10
C THR A 102 -9.67 5.36 7.56
N PHE A 103 -10.25 5.02 6.41
CA PHE A 103 -10.04 3.73 5.74
C PHE A 103 -8.57 3.51 5.37
N VAL A 104 -7.92 4.51 4.76
CA VAL A 104 -6.49 4.44 4.43
C VAL A 104 -5.62 4.34 5.69
N GLY A 105 -6.02 5.01 6.77
CA GLY A 105 -5.40 4.86 8.09
C GLY A 105 -5.42 3.40 8.55
N GLY A 106 -6.61 2.80 8.62
CA GLY A 106 -6.80 1.40 9.03
C GLY A 106 -5.96 0.44 8.18
N LEU A 107 -5.99 0.58 6.86
CA LEU A 107 -5.18 -0.25 5.95
C LEU A 107 -3.68 -0.08 6.13
N CYS A 108 -3.20 1.11 6.50
CA CYS A 108 -1.77 1.35 6.66
C CYS A 108 -1.20 0.77 7.96
N PHE A 109 -2.04 0.53 8.97
CA PHE A 109 -1.61 0.02 10.28
C PHE A 109 -2.06 -1.42 10.57
N ALA A 110 -3.05 -1.96 9.85
CA ALA A 110 -3.57 -3.33 10.05
C ALA A 110 -2.60 -4.45 9.59
N GLY A 111 -1.35 -4.13 9.24
CA GLY A 111 -0.34 -5.10 8.79
C GLY A 111 0.99 -4.99 9.53
N SER A 112 1.00 -4.40 10.73
CA SER A 112 2.16 -4.34 11.64
C SER A 112 1.98 -5.31 12.79
#